data_AF-A0A6L9YBX1-F1
#
_entry.id   AF-A0A6L9YBX1-F1
#
_cell.length_a   1.000
_cell.length_b   1.000
_cell.length_c   1.000
_cell.angle_alpha   90.00
_cell.angle_beta   90.00
_cell.angle_gamma   90.00
#
_symmetry.space_group_name_H-M   'P 1'
#
loop_
_entity.id
_entity.type
_entity.pdbx_description
1 polymer ?
#
loop_
_entity_poly.entity_id
_entity_poly.type
_entity_poly.pdbx_seq_one_letter_code
_entity_poly.pdbx_strand_id
1 'polypeptide(L)'
;MLSIEFNPIIFLGVVVVARLCNLFVAWFTHFLLHQNVLGIPLYKIHLNSHHRIEYNMYSRSDYYWAISEHFTWGLFFISSLSVYHLLFSSWVEWTFCIDAVVNMLTLYYLHAEYGNKESWLSRYSWFKKDRLLHKIHHSYDKTRFMKSKNYAFGGLIAGHLMDRLFGTYQAIKNLKSITSQ
;
A
#
# COMPACT_ATOMS: atom_id res chain seq x y z
N MET A 1 -0.45 27.68 6.11
CA MET A 1 -0.19 27.15 4.76
C MET A 1 1.24 27.52 4.36
N LEU A 2 2.09 26.51 4.12
CA LEU A 2 3.49 26.71 3.73
C LEU A 2 3.54 27.18 2.27
N SER A 3 4.08 28.38 2.06
CA SER A 3 4.34 28.92 0.73
C SER A 3 5.77 28.62 0.30
N ILE A 4 5.94 28.01 -0.87
CA ILE A 4 7.25 27.70 -1.46
C ILE A 4 7.27 28.34 -2.84
N GLU A 5 8.28 29.16 -3.12
CA GLU A 5 8.46 29.75 -4.44
C GLU A 5 8.81 28.66 -5.47
N PHE A 6 8.18 28.76 -6.65
CA PHE A 6 8.46 27.79 -7.71
C PHE A 6 9.85 28.06 -8.31
N ASN A 7 10.68 27.01 -8.29
CA ASN A 7 11.96 26.94 -8.98
C ASN A 7 12.14 25.49 -9.47
N PRO A 8 12.66 25.23 -10.67
CA PRO A 8 12.81 23.86 -11.19
C PRO A 8 13.53 22.88 -10.25
N ILE A 9 14.56 23.33 -9.53
CA ILE A 9 15.31 22.50 -8.57
C ILE A 9 14.44 22.20 -7.34
N ILE A 10 13.76 23.22 -6.82
CA ILE A 10 12.84 23.08 -5.69
C ILE A 10 11.67 22.17 -6.07
N PHE A 11 11.14 22.30 -7.28
CA PHE A 11 10.10 21.43 -7.81
C PHE A 11 10.52 19.96 -7.81
N LEU A 12 11.73 19.64 -8.30
CA LEU A 12 12.26 18.27 -8.23
C LEU A 12 12.37 17.77 -6.79
N GLY A 13 12.82 18.62 -5.86
CA GLY A 13 12.83 18.32 -4.43
C GLY A 13 11.44 18.02 -3.89
N VAL A 14 10.44 18.85 -4.23
CA VAL A 14 9.04 18.67 -3.84
C VAL A 14 8.47 17.36 -4.38
N VAL A 15 8.78 16.98 -5.62
CA VAL A 15 8.34 15.70 -6.21
C VAL A 15 8.89 14.51 -5.40
N VAL A 16 10.17 14.54 -5.03
CA VAL A 16 10.78 13.47 -4.22
C VAL A 16 10.14 13.40 -2.84
N VAL A 17 9.95 14.54 -2.18
CA VAL A 17 9.31 14.60 -0.86
C VAL A 17 7.86 14.12 -0.94
N ALA A 18 7.09 14.57 -1.93
CA ALA A 18 5.72 14.13 -2.17
C ALA A 18 5.66 12.61 -2.33
N ARG A 19 6.56 12.03 -3.13
CA ARG A 19 6.64 10.58 -3.32
C ARG A 19 6.92 9.84 -2.01
N LEU A 20 7.89 10.30 -1.22
CA LEU A 20 8.22 9.68 0.07
C LEU A 20 7.05 9.78 1.06
N CYS A 21 6.38 10.92 1.12
CA CYS A 21 5.19 11.12 1.94
C CYS A 21 4.05 10.19 1.52
N ASN A 22 3.74 10.08 0.23
CA ASN A 22 2.66 9.23 -0.26
C ASN A 22 2.96 7.73 -0.09
N LEU A 23 4.23 7.33 -0.20
CA LEU A 23 4.67 5.98 0.16
C LEU A 23 4.47 5.68 1.65
N PHE A 24 4.79 6.66 2.51
CA PHE A 24 4.53 6.54 3.94
C PHE A 24 3.04 6.46 4.23
N VAL A 25 2.20 7.33 3.64
CA VAL A 25 0.74 7.31 3.83
C VAL A 25 0.15 5.98 3.39
N ALA A 26 0.55 5.45 2.23
CA ALA A 26 0.07 4.14 1.76
C ALA A 26 0.48 3.01 2.72
N TRP A 27 1.76 2.97 3.11
CA TRP A 27 2.27 1.99 4.09
C TRP A 27 1.55 2.09 5.44
N PHE A 28 1.41 3.31 5.96
CA PHE A 28 0.80 3.58 7.26
C PHE A 28 -0.67 3.21 7.26
N THR A 29 -1.40 3.55 6.19
CA THR A 29 -2.80 3.15 6.03
C THR A 29 -2.94 1.64 6.04
N HIS A 30 -2.10 0.93 5.28
CA HIS A 30 -2.11 -0.53 5.27
C HIS A 30 -1.73 -1.13 6.63
N PHE A 31 -0.74 -0.56 7.32
CA PHE A 31 -0.39 -0.96 8.69
C PHE A 31 -1.59 -0.80 9.64
N LEU A 32 -2.29 0.35 9.61
CA LEU A 32 -3.48 0.60 10.44
C LEU A 32 -4.61 -0.40 10.16
N LEU A 33 -4.76 -0.83 8.91
CA LEU A 33 -5.68 -1.89 8.52
C LEU A 33 -5.34 -3.26 9.10
N HIS A 34 -4.18 -3.43 9.74
CA HIS A 34 -3.85 -4.60 10.55
C HIS A 34 -4.01 -4.38 12.05
N GLN A 35 -4.42 -3.19 12.50
CA GLN A 35 -4.50 -2.85 13.93
C GLN A 35 -5.94 -2.70 14.45
N ASN A 36 -6.03 -2.63 15.78
CA ASN A 36 -7.16 -2.03 16.48
C ASN A 36 -6.83 -0.56 16.72
N VAL A 37 -7.59 0.34 16.10
CA VAL A 37 -7.34 1.79 16.21
C VAL A 37 -8.49 2.40 16.99
N LEU A 38 -8.21 2.94 18.18
CA LEU A 38 -9.21 3.58 19.04
C LEU A 38 -10.43 2.68 19.33
N GLY A 39 -10.21 1.37 19.48
CA GLY A 39 -11.27 0.38 19.71
C GLY A 39 -12.00 -0.08 18.44
N ILE A 40 -11.72 0.51 17.27
CA ILE A 40 -12.24 0.06 15.98
C ILE A 40 -11.35 -1.06 15.42
N PRO A 41 -11.90 -2.26 15.19
CA PRO A 41 -11.12 -3.40 14.72
C PRO A 41 -10.96 -3.36 13.19
N LEU A 42 -10.20 -2.38 12.69
CA LEU A 42 -9.91 -2.23 11.25
C LEU A 42 -9.33 -3.53 10.66
N TYR A 43 -8.53 -4.24 11.46
CA TYR A 43 -8.01 -5.56 11.12
C TYR A 43 -9.08 -6.57 10.67
N LYS A 44 -10.30 -6.52 11.22
CA LYS A 44 -11.38 -7.45 10.80
C LYS A 44 -11.87 -7.15 9.39
N ILE A 45 -11.92 -5.87 9.01
CA ILE A 45 -12.33 -5.47 7.66
C ILE A 45 -11.32 -6.04 6.67
N HIS A 46 -10.05 -5.69 6.84
CA HIS A 46 -8.97 -6.11 5.93
C HIS A 46 -8.74 -7.62 5.91
N LEU A 47 -8.79 -8.29 7.07
CA LEU A 47 -8.66 -9.74 7.16
C LEU A 47 -9.77 -10.46 6.39
N ASN A 48 -11.03 -10.04 6.56
CA ASN A 48 -12.16 -10.75 5.95
C ASN A 48 -12.40 -10.33 4.50
N SER A 49 -12.02 -9.12 4.12
CA SER A 49 -12.17 -8.54 2.79
C SER A 49 -11.05 -8.95 1.83
N HIS A 50 -9.82 -8.96 2.32
CA HIS A 50 -8.65 -9.07 1.45
C HIS A 50 -7.88 -10.37 1.66
N HIS A 51 -7.42 -10.61 2.90
CA HIS A 51 -6.56 -11.76 3.19
C HIS A 51 -7.29 -13.10 3.16
N ARG A 52 -8.58 -13.13 3.52
CA ARG A 52 -9.40 -14.35 3.48
C ARG A 52 -9.90 -14.68 2.08
N ILE A 53 -10.24 -13.66 1.28
CA ILE A 53 -10.97 -13.82 0.01
C ILE A 53 -10.07 -14.19 -1.16
N GLU A 54 -8.76 -14.00 -1.05
CA GLU A 54 -7.78 -14.34 -2.09
C GLU A 54 -7.81 -15.81 -2.57
N TYR A 55 -8.58 -16.69 -1.89
CA TYR A 55 -8.68 -18.13 -2.14
C TYR A 55 -10.06 -18.68 -2.58
N ASN A 56 -10.89 -17.90 -3.28
CA ASN A 56 -12.25 -18.25 -3.75
C ASN A 56 -13.33 -18.30 -2.67
N MET A 57 -14.33 -17.42 -2.81
CA MET A 57 -15.77 -17.74 -2.90
C MET A 57 -16.53 -16.40 -2.86
N TYR A 58 -17.41 -16.15 -3.84
CA TYR A 58 -18.24 -14.94 -3.89
C TYR A 58 -19.50 -15.15 -3.06
N SER A 59 -19.41 -15.05 -1.73
CA SER A 59 -20.63 -14.90 -0.92
C SER A 59 -21.07 -13.44 -0.90
N ARG A 60 -22.37 -13.19 -0.65
CA ARG A 60 -22.87 -11.81 -0.44
C ARG A 60 -22.16 -11.09 0.72
N SER A 61 -21.68 -11.84 1.71
CA SER A 61 -20.92 -11.28 2.83
C SER A 61 -19.53 -10.78 2.41
N ASP A 62 -18.89 -11.45 1.46
CA ASP A 62 -17.57 -11.08 0.93
C ASP A 62 -17.61 -9.76 0.16
N TYR A 63 -18.69 -9.52 -0.58
CA TYR A 63 -18.94 -8.25 -1.26
C TYR A 63 -19.02 -7.05 -0.29
N TYR A 64 -19.72 -7.20 0.84
CA TYR A 64 -19.82 -6.12 1.83
C TYR A 64 -18.50 -5.86 2.56
N TRP A 65 -17.71 -6.91 2.81
CA TRP A 65 -16.35 -6.74 3.33
C TRP A 65 -15.46 -5.98 2.34
N ALA A 66 -15.48 -6.35 1.05
CA ALA A 66 -14.77 -5.65 -0.02
C ALA A 66 -15.13 -4.16 -0.09
N ILE A 67 -16.43 -3.83 -0.11
CA ILE A 67 -16.88 -2.43 -0.08
C ILE A 67 -16.37 -1.71 1.17
N SER A 68 -16.48 -2.34 2.33
CA SER A 68 -16.08 -1.72 3.60
C SER A 68 -14.59 -1.37 3.60
N GLU A 69 -13.75 -2.24 3.03
CA GLU A 69 -12.33 -1.96 2.86
C GLU A 69 -12.07 -0.83 1.88
N HIS A 70 -12.68 -0.85 0.69
CA HIS A 70 -12.51 0.23 -0.28
C HIS A 70 -12.98 1.58 0.26
N PHE A 71 -14.09 1.60 1.01
CA PHE A 71 -14.57 2.80 1.68
C PHE A 71 -13.58 3.29 2.73
N THR A 72 -13.02 2.38 3.54
CA THR A 72 -12.00 2.72 4.54
C THR A 72 -10.74 3.30 3.90
N TRP A 73 -10.22 2.66 2.84
CA TRP A 73 -9.11 3.21 2.04
C TRP A 73 -9.44 4.57 1.43
N GLY A 74 -10.64 4.73 0.88
CA GLY A 74 -11.12 5.99 0.31
C GLY A 74 -11.15 7.12 1.35
N LEU A 75 -11.60 6.84 2.57
CA LEU A 75 -11.58 7.82 3.67
C LEU A 75 -10.14 8.23 4.04
N PHE A 76 -9.21 7.29 4.17
CA PHE A 76 -7.80 7.62 4.45
C PHE A 76 -7.17 8.42 3.31
N PHE A 77 -7.46 8.06 2.07
CA PHE A 77 -7.01 8.78 0.89
C PHE A 77 -7.52 10.22 0.88
N ILE A 78 -8.84 10.43 0.99
CA ILE A 78 -9.45 11.77 1.02
C ILE A 78 -8.88 12.59 2.19
N SER A 79 -8.73 11.97 3.38
CA SER A 79 -8.15 12.64 4.54
C SER A 79 -6.72 13.12 4.26
N SER A 80 -5.91 12.33 3.56
CA SER A 80 -4.55 12.74 3.17
C SER A 80 -4.54 13.95 2.23
N LEU A 81 -5.48 14.00 1.27
CA LEU A 81 -5.63 15.16 0.37
C LEU A 81 -6.05 16.41 1.15
N SER A 82 -6.98 16.28 2.09
CA SER A 82 -7.37 17.38 2.99
C SER A 82 -6.21 17.88 3.84
N VAL A 83 -5.36 16.98 4.34
CA VAL A 83 -4.14 17.36 5.07
C VAL A 83 -3.18 18.15 4.17
N TYR A 84 -2.96 17.72 2.93
CA TYR A 84 -2.11 18.45 2.00
C TYR A 84 -2.64 19.85 1.69
N HIS A 85 -3.96 19.99 1.50
CA HIS A 85 -4.63 21.28 1.30
C HIS A 85 -4.43 22.24 2.49
N LEU A 86 -4.49 21.72 3.72
CA LEU A 86 -4.27 22.53 4.93
C LEU A 86 -2.80 22.92 5.13
N LEU A 87 -1.87 22.06 4.71
CA LEU A 87 -0.43 22.24 4.95
C LEU A 87 0.25 23.09 3.89
N PHE A 88 -0.06 22.92 2.61
CA PHE A 88 0.72 23.45 1.48
C PHE A 88 -0.03 24.46 0.63
N SER A 89 0.69 25.42 0.04
CA SER A 89 0.12 26.35 -0.92
C SER A 89 0.02 25.76 -2.32
N SER A 90 -1.11 25.99 -3.01
CA SER A 90 -1.36 25.86 -4.45
C SER A 90 -0.52 24.80 -5.19
N TRP A 91 0.60 25.15 -5.84
CA TRP A 91 1.34 24.21 -6.70
C TRP A 91 1.99 23.05 -5.93
N VAL A 92 2.41 23.28 -4.67
CA VAL A 92 2.99 22.23 -3.82
C VAL A 92 1.89 21.24 -3.44
N GLU A 93 0.73 21.74 -2.99
CA GLU A 93 -0.45 20.92 -2.72
C GLU A 93 -0.79 20.05 -3.94
N TRP A 94 -0.93 20.66 -5.12
CA TRP A 94 -1.23 19.92 -6.35
C TRP A 94 -0.20 18.85 -6.67
N THR A 95 1.09 19.10 -6.43
CA THR A 95 2.15 18.12 -6.64
C THR A 95 1.95 16.90 -5.73
N PHE A 96 1.63 17.10 -4.45
CA PHE A 96 1.33 16.02 -3.51
C PHE A 96 0.06 15.25 -3.91
N CYS A 97 -1.00 15.96 -4.28
CA CYS A 97 -2.28 15.36 -4.68
C CYS A 97 -2.15 14.54 -5.97
N ILE A 98 -1.47 15.05 -7.00
CA ILE A 98 -1.23 14.33 -8.25
C ILE A 98 -0.40 13.08 -7.99
N ASP A 99 0.69 13.20 -7.21
CA ASP A 99 1.51 12.06 -6.85
C ASP A 99 0.72 11.01 -6.06
N ALA A 100 -0.17 11.43 -5.15
CA ALA A 100 -1.03 10.54 -4.37
C ALA A 100 -1.99 9.75 -5.28
N VAL A 101 -2.61 10.41 -6.26
CA VAL A 101 -3.49 9.75 -7.25
C VAL A 101 -2.71 8.75 -8.08
N VAL A 102 -1.56 9.14 -8.63
CA VAL A 102 -0.70 8.26 -9.43
C VAL A 102 -0.23 7.07 -8.60
N ASN A 103 0.17 7.30 -7.35
CA ASN A 103 0.54 6.25 -6.42
C ASN A 103 -0.62 5.28 -6.18
N MET A 104 -1.82 5.78 -5.88
CA MET A 104 -2.99 4.93 -5.63
C MET A 104 -3.35 4.07 -6.85
N LEU A 105 -3.36 4.66 -8.06
CA LEU A 105 -3.60 3.92 -9.31
C LEU A 105 -2.54 2.83 -9.53
N THR A 106 -1.27 3.15 -9.26
CA THR A 106 -0.16 2.19 -9.35
C THR A 106 -0.34 1.04 -8.37
N LEU A 107 -0.72 1.33 -7.13
CA LEU A 107 -0.95 0.33 -6.10
C LEU A 107 -2.09 -0.61 -6.48
N TYR A 108 -3.26 -0.08 -6.88
CA TYR A 108 -4.38 -0.88 -7.36
C TYR A 108 -4.00 -1.78 -8.54
N TYR A 109 -3.24 -1.23 -9.49
CA TYR A 109 -2.79 -1.99 -10.65
C TYR A 109 -1.86 -3.14 -10.25
N LEU A 110 -0.82 -2.86 -9.47
CA LEU A 110 0.14 -3.88 -9.05
C LEU A 110 -0.50 -4.95 -8.18
N HIS A 111 -1.45 -4.54 -7.34
CA HIS A 111 -2.21 -5.42 -6.48
C HIS A 111 -3.05 -6.44 -7.27
N ALA A 112 -3.78 -5.97 -8.29
CA ALA A 112 -4.48 -6.86 -9.22
C ALA A 112 -3.51 -7.81 -9.96
N GLU A 113 -2.35 -7.29 -10.36
CA GLU A 113 -1.33 -8.09 -11.05
C GLU A 113 -0.64 -9.11 -10.14
N TYR A 114 -0.60 -8.96 -8.81
CA TYR A 114 -0.02 -9.97 -7.93
C TYR A 114 -0.81 -11.29 -7.96
N GLY A 115 -2.14 -11.21 -8.01
CA GLY A 115 -3.02 -12.37 -8.13
C GLY A 115 -3.06 -12.98 -9.55
N ASN A 116 -2.70 -12.19 -10.57
CA ASN A 116 -2.69 -12.64 -11.97
C ASN A 116 -1.46 -13.53 -12.27
N LYS A 117 -1.68 -14.85 -12.39
CA LYS A 117 -0.63 -15.81 -12.75
C LYS A 117 0.03 -15.52 -14.10
N GLU A 118 -0.71 -14.92 -15.03
CA GLU A 118 -0.25 -14.60 -16.39
C GLU A 118 0.21 -13.14 -16.54
N SER A 119 0.38 -12.42 -15.42
CA SER A 119 0.84 -11.03 -15.44
C SER A 119 2.10 -10.86 -16.28
N TRP A 120 2.06 -9.93 -17.24
CA TRP A 120 3.22 -9.58 -18.06
C TRP A 120 4.37 -8.99 -17.22
N LEU A 121 4.07 -8.44 -16.04
CA LEU A 121 5.08 -7.94 -15.09
C LEU A 121 5.95 -9.06 -14.53
N SER A 122 5.51 -10.33 -14.63
CA SER A 122 6.27 -11.50 -14.22
C SER A 122 7.60 -11.64 -14.96
N ARG A 123 7.86 -10.89 -16.05
CA ARG A 123 9.19 -10.86 -16.68
C ARG A 123 10.22 -10.05 -15.89
N TYR A 124 9.81 -9.18 -14.98
CA TYR A 124 10.72 -8.33 -14.21
C TYR A 124 11.06 -8.91 -12.84
N SER A 125 12.35 -8.94 -12.50
CA SER A 125 12.86 -9.49 -11.24
C SER A 125 12.32 -8.76 -10.01
N TRP A 126 12.19 -7.44 -10.08
CA TRP A 126 11.64 -6.62 -8.99
C TRP A 126 10.20 -7.02 -8.66
N PHE A 127 9.37 -7.25 -9.68
CA PHE A 127 7.96 -7.59 -9.50
C PHE A 127 7.80 -9.02 -8.97
N LYS A 128 8.61 -9.97 -9.46
CA LYS A 128 8.64 -11.33 -8.88
C LYS A 128 8.93 -11.25 -7.38
N LYS A 129 9.93 -10.48 -6.96
CA LYS A 129 10.29 -10.30 -5.56
C LYS A 129 9.16 -9.66 -4.74
N ASP A 130 8.57 -8.59 -5.27
CA ASP A 130 7.49 -7.83 -4.64
C ASP A 130 6.24 -8.71 -4.44
N ARG A 131 5.84 -9.45 -5.49
CA ARG A 131 4.76 -10.45 -5.43
C ARG A 131 5.00 -11.51 -4.35
N LEU A 132 6.23 -11.97 -4.16
CA LEU A 132 6.54 -12.95 -3.11
C LEU A 132 6.45 -12.35 -1.71
N LEU A 133 6.89 -11.10 -1.53
CA LEU A 133 6.77 -10.39 -0.26
C LEU A 133 5.31 -10.15 0.09
N HIS A 134 4.48 -9.82 -0.91
CA HIS A 134 3.03 -9.74 -0.77
C HIS A 134 2.41 -11.10 -0.42
N LYS A 135 2.79 -12.20 -1.07
CA LYS A 135 2.35 -13.55 -0.67
C LYS A 135 2.72 -13.91 0.78
N ILE A 136 3.92 -13.51 1.23
CA ILE A 136 4.32 -13.69 2.64
C ILE A 136 3.42 -12.87 3.55
N HIS A 137 3.12 -11.62 3.20
CA HIS A 137 2.19 -10.76 3.92
C HIS A 137 0.80 -11.40 4.08
N HIS A 138 0.31 -12.04 3.01
CA HIS A 138 -0.96 -12.77 2.97
C HIS A 138 -0.97 -14.11 3.72
N SER A 139 0.21 -14.66 4.05
CA SER A 139 0.30 -15.93 4.79
C SER A 139 -0.05 -15.81 6.28
N TYR A 140 -0.23 -14.60 6.79
CA TYR A 140 -0.52 -14.36 8.20
C TYR A 140 -1.99 -14.66 8.54
N ASP A 141 -2.20 -15.74 9.30
CA ASP A 141 -3.53 -16.14 9.79
C ASP A 141 -4.11 -15.17 10.85
N LYS A 142 -5.36 -15.40 11.24
CA LYS A 142 -6.09 -14.55 12.21
C LYS A 142 -5.35 -14.30 13.52
N THR A 143 -4.53 -15.25 13.99
CA THR A 143 -3.83 -15.15 15.28
C THR A 143 -2.60 -14.26 15.20
N ARG A 144 -1.98 -14.16 14.02
CA ARG A 144 -0.76 -13.39 13.77
C ARG A 144 -0.98 -12.16 12.89
N PHE A 145 -2.20 -11.96 12.42
CA PHE A 145 -2.59 -10.91 11.48
C PHE A 145 -2.15 -9.51 11.91
N MET A 146 -2.34 -9.15 13.18
CA MET A 146 -1.95 -7.82 13.69
C MET A 146 -0.43 -7.62 13.77
N LYS A 147 0.34 -8.70 13.67
CA LYS A 147 1.81 -8.72 13.67
C LYS A 147 2.37 -9.12 12.30
N SER A 148 1.58 -8.95 11.24
CA SER A 148 2.00 -9.20 9.87
C SER A 148 3.22 -8.34 9.49
N LYS A 149 3.82 -8.69 8.36
CA LYS A 149 5.04 -8.07 7.84
C LYS A 149 4.84 -7.72 6.38
N ASN A 150 5.73 -6.90 5.83
CA ASN A 150 5.73 -6.46 4.43
C ASN A 150 4.43 -5.73 4.03
N TYR A 151 4.11 -4.64 4.75
CA TYR A 151 2.92 -3.83 4.45
C TYR A 151 3.11 -2.98 3.20
N ALA A 152 4.33 -2.62 2.85
CA ALA A 152 4.55 -1.88 1.62
C ALA A 152 4.47 -2.85 0.42
N PHE A 153 3.89 -2.36 -0.65
CA PHE A 153 3.85 -2.99 -1.97
C PHE A 153 4.06 -1.88 -3.00
N GLY A 154 4.66 -2.16 -4.16
CA GLY A 154 4.80 -1.16 -5.23
C GLY A 154 6.20 -0.82 -5.72
N GLY A 155 7.11 -1.79 -5.83
CA GLY A 155 8.24 -1.68 -6.76
C GLY A 155 9.51 -0.91 -6.37
N LEU A 156 10.32 -0.66 -7.41
CA LEU A 156 11.78 -0.84 -7.52
C LEU A 156 12.70 -0.06 -6.54
N ILE A 157 12.31 1.13 -6.07
CA ILE A 157 13.21 2.05 -5.34
C ILE A 157 12.76 2.27 -3.89
N ALA A 158 11.47 2.04 -3.60
CA ALA A 158 10.92 2.35 -2.29
C ALA A 158 9.90 1.33 -1.76
N GLY A 159 9.60 0.28 -2.52
CA GLY A 159 8.52 -0.67 -2.26
C GLY A 159 8.59 -1.40 -0.92
N HIS A 160 9.72 -1.35 -0.21
CA HIS A 160 9.84 -1.79 1.17
C HIS A 160 10.73 -0.87 2.03
N LEU A 161 10.92 0.38 1.60
CA LEU A 161 11.68 1.36 2.39
C LEU A 161 11.00 1.54 3.75
N MET A 162 9.68 1.79 3.73
CA MET A 162 8.91 1.97 4.97
C MET A 162 8.94 0.72 5.84
N ASP A 163 8.80 -0.47 5.25
CA ASP A 163 8.91 -1.71 6.01
C ASP A 163 10.27 -1.88 6.70
N ARG A 164 11.36 -1.43 6.07
CA ARG A 164 12.70 -1.48 6.66
C ARG A 164 12.86 -0.43 7.75
N LEU A 165 12.42 0.80 7.51
CA LEU A 165 12.50 1.90 8.47
C LEU A 165 11.72 1.59 9.76
N PHE A 166 10.57 0.91 9.64
CA PHE A 166 9.70 0.61 10.78
C PHE A 166 9.81 -0.83 11.30
N GLY A 167 10.79 -1.62 10.84
CA GLY A 167 11.02 -2.99 11.35
C GLY A 167 9.90 -3.99 11.02
N THR A 168 9.11 -3.71 9.98
CA THR A 168 8.06 -4.59 9.47
C THR A 168 8.48 -5.37 8.23
N TYR A 169 9.73 -5.24 7.79
CA TYR A 169 10.29 -6.03 6.69
C TYR A 169 10.60 -7.47 7.11
N GLN A 170 10.11 -8.42 6.33
CA GLN A 170 10.48 -9.83 6.41
C GLN A 170 11.10 -10.26 5.08
N ALA A 171 12.39 -10.58 5.11
CA ALA A 171 13.10 -11.09 3.96
C ALA A 171 12.54 -12.46 3.51
N ILE A 172 12.61 -12.72 2.20
CA ILE A 172 12.30 -14.01 1.58
C ILE A 172 13.39 -15.01 2.03
N LYS A 173 13.03 -16.01 2.84
CA LYS A 173 13.93 -17.12 3.21
C LYS A 173 13.72 -18.28 2.23
N ASN A 174 14.81 -18.81 1.65
CA ASN A 174 14.86 -19.90 0.66
C ASN A 174 14.04 -19.70 -0.64
N LEU A 175 14.63 -19.01 -1.63
CA LEU A 175 14.07 -18.85 -2.98
C LEU A 175 13.82 -20.16 -3.75
N LYS A 176 14.51 -21.26 -3.40
CA LYS A 176 14.54 -22.50 -4.19
C LYS A 176 13.19 -23.25 -4.27
N SER A 177 12.26 -23.04 -3.34
CA SER A 177 10.96 -23.75 -3.34
C SER A 177 9.83 -23.00 -4.06
N ILE A 178 10.10 -21.78 -4.55
CA ILE A 178 9.05 -20.85 -4.98
C ILE A 178 9.00 -20.69 -6.51
N THR A 179 10.10 -20.97 -7.21
CA THR A 179 10.18 -20.87 -8.68
C THR A 179 9.70 -22.13 -9.42
N SER A 180 9.09 -23.10 -8.72
CA SER A 180 8.65 -24.38 -9.29
C SER A 180 7.12 -24.57 -9.32
N GLN A 181 6.35 -23.49 -9.19
CA GLN A 181 4.88 -23.47 -9.37
C GLN A 181 4.50 -22.33 -10.31
#